data_AF-A0A9E0YTH3-F1
#
_entry.id   AF-A0A9E0YTH3-F1
#
_cell.length_a   1.000
_cell.length_b   1.000
_cell.length_c   1.000
_cell.angle_alpha   90.00
_cell.angle_beta   90.00
_cell.angle_gamma   90.00
#
_symmetry.space_group_name_H-M   'P 1'
#
loop_
_entity.id
_entity.type
_entity.pdbx_description
1 polymer ?
#
loop_
_entity_poly.entity_id
_entity_poly.type
_entity_poly.pdbx_seq_one_letter_code
_entity_poly.pdbx_strand_id
1 'polypeptide(L)'
;MTSNSQLYIERDWPAAGELRYDQGVRARTDHLYADLAEVVPEVEWPLHAPLIDAINRLKAERNAVILAHNYMTPEIFNCVGDATGDSLKLAQLAAEADADVIVQAGVHFMAETAKILSPEKTVLIPDLRAGCSLAASITGADVRRIREAYPDTPIVTYVNTSAEVKAESDICCTSSNAVQVVEAMAARWNSDTVIMIPDEYLAKNVASQTDIRILTWQGACEVH
;
A
#
# COMPACT_ATOMS: atom_id res chain seq x y z
N MET A 1 10.41 24.16 22.10
CA MET A 1 10.39 24.69 20.72
C MET A 1 11.80 24.66 20.18
N THR A 2 12.21 23.52 19.64
CA THR A 2 13.42 23.39 18.85
C THR A 2 12.98 22.80 17.53
N SER A 3 13.14 23.62 16.49
CA SER A 3 12.79 23.31 15.11
C SER A 3 13.61 22.09 14.65
N ASN A 4 12.94 20.95 14.54
CA ASN A 4 13.48 19.74 13.91
C ASN A 4 13.35 19.78 12.37
N SER A 5 12.98 20.93 11.80
CA SER A 5 12.66 21.08 10.39
C SER A 5 13.88 21.42 9.51
N GLN A 6 15.10 21.32 10.03
CA GLN A 6 16.34 21.68 9.31
C GLN A 6 17.31 20.51 9.05
N LEU A 7 16.96 19.26 9.40
CA LEU A 7 17.87 18.12 9.30
C LEU A 7 17.75 17.26 8.01
N TYR A 8 16.94 17.63 7.02
CA TYR A 8 16.63 16.74 5.88
C TYR A 8 16.84 17.33 4.47
N ILE A 9 17.51 18.47 4.31
CA ILE A 9 17.73 19.05 2.96
C ILE A 9 19.17 19.54 2.82
N GLU A 10 20.13 18.64 2.97
CA GLU A 10 21.32 18.69 2.12
C GLU A 10 21.00 17.87 0.86
N ARG A 11 21.29 18.40 -0.33
CA ARG A 11 20.87 17.82 -1.63
C ARG A 11 21.60 16.50 -1.89
N ASP A 12 21.06 15.40 -1.36
CA ASP A 12 21.44 14.04 -1.77
C ASP A 12 20.76 13.64 -3.10
N TRP A 13 19.82 14.44 -3.58
CA TRP A 13 19.20 14.27 -4.89
C TRP A 13 19.90 15.11 -5.98
N PRO A 14 20.29 14.51 -7.12
CA PRO A 14 20.92 15.24 -8.22
C PRO A 14 19.99 16.31 -8.80
N ALA A 15 20.55 17.41 -9.29
CA ALA A 15 19.75 18.36 -10.06
C ALA A 15 19.24 17.70 -11.35
N ALA A 16 18.10 18.17 -11.87
CA ALA A 16 17.52 17.65 -13.10
C ALA A 16 18.51 17.65 -14.29
N GLY A 17 19.43 18.62 -14.37
CA GLY A 17 20.46 18.69 -15.43
C GLY A 17 21.67 17.76 -15.24
N GLU A 18 21.78 17.11 -14.08
CA GLU A 18 22.84 16.14 -13.72
C GLU A 18 22.42 14.70 -14.05
N LEU A 19 21.11 14.43 -14.14
CA LEU A 19 20.55 13.14 -14.56
C LEU A 19 20.72 12.97 -16.07
N ARG A 20 21.78 12.30 -16.50
CA ARG A 20 22.13 12.09 -17.91
C ARG A 20 22.26 10.62 -18.23
N TYR A 21 21.79 10.22 -19.41
CA TYR A 21 21.98 8.89 -19.94
C TYR A 21 23.39 8.72 -20.55
N ASP A 22 24.40 8.74 -19.68
CA ASP A 22 25.81 8.56 -20.04
C ASP A 22 26.24 7.08 -20.02
N GLN A 23 27.52 6.82 -20.31
CA GLN A 23 28.06 5.45 -20.31
C GLN A 23 27.97 4.76 -18.95
N GLY A 24 28.06 5.51 -17.85
CA GLY A 24 27.98 4.96 -16.50
C GLY A 24 26.56 4.51 -16.17
N VAL A 25 25.56 5.35 -16.47
CA VAL A 25 24.14 4.99 -16.32
C VAL A 25 23.81 3.78 -17.18
N ARG A 26 24.19 3.80 -18.47
CA ARG A 26 24.00 2.67 -19.39
C ARG A 26 24.50 1.35 -18.82
N ALA A 27 25.74 1.34 -18.32
CA ALA A 27 26.34 0.14 -17.74
C ALA A 27 25.57 -0.39 -16.51
N ARG A 28 24.91 0.50 -15.76
CA ARG A 28 24.15 0.14 -14.56
C ARG A 28 22.67 -0.17 -14.82
N THR A 29 22.09 0.30 -15.92
CA THR A 29 20.64 0.19 -16.13
C THR A 29 20.24 -0.59 -17.36
N ASP A 30 21.01 -0.63 -18.44
CA ASP A 30 20.50 -1.12 -19.75
C ASP A 30 20.00 -2.57 -19.72
N HIS A 31 20.53 -3.39 -18.81
CA HIS A 31 20.05 -4.75 -18.60
C HIS A 31 18.61 -4.82 -18.07
N LEU A 32 18.12 -3.77 -17.39
CA LEU A 32 16.76 -3.66 -16.86
C LEU A 32 15.73 -3.35 -17.95
N TYR A 33 16.14 -2.83 -19.11
CA TYR A 33 15.21 -2.49 -20.19
C TYR A 33 14.47 -3.72 -20.74
N ALA A 34 15.07 -4.91 -20.63
CA ALA A 34 14.44 -6.15 -21.06
C ALA A 34 13.07 -6.38 -20.38
N ASP A 35 12.93 -5.98 -19.11
CA ASP A 35 11.69 -6.14 -18.33
C ASP A 35 10.63 -5.08 -18.69
N LEU A 36 10.99 -4.07 -19.50
CA LEU A 36 10.10 -2.99 -19.93
C LEU A 36 9.80 -3.00 -21.43
N ALA A 37 10.57 -3.74 -22.23
CA ALA A 37 10.58 -3.62 -23.70
C ALA A 37 9.21 -3.90 -24.36
N GLU A 38 8.30 -4.60 -23.70
CA GLU A 38 6.94 -4.85 -24.20
C GLU A 38 6.00 -3.63 -24.06
N VAL A 39 6.26 -2.75 -23.09
CA VAL A 39 5.34 -1.67 -22.68
C VAL A 39 5.96 -0.28 -22.76
N VAL A 40 7.30 -0.16 -22.81
CA VAL A 40 8.03 1.10 -22.95
C VAL A 40 8.88 1.04 -24.23
N PRO A 41 8.68 1.96 -25.20
CA PRO A 41 9.52 2.05 -26.39
C PRO A 41 11.00 2.32 -26.06
N GLU A 42 11.93 1.73 -26.82
CA GLU A 42 13.38 1.88 -26.60
C GLU A 42 13.84 3.35 -26.62
N VAL A 43 13.18 4.19 -27.43
CA VAL A 43 13.47 5.62 -27.53
C VAL A 43 13.18 6.38 -26.23
N GLU A 44 12.31 5.85 -25.36
CA GLU A 44 11.98 6.42 -24.06
C GLU A 44 12.91 5.95 -22.96
N TRP A 45 13.66 4.85 -23.16
CA TRP A 45 14.59 4.32 -22.15
C TRP A 45 15.60 5.35 -21.62
N PRO A 46 16.23 6.21 -22.47
CA PRO A 46 17.09 7.29 -22.00
C PRO A 46 16.43 8.31 -21.06
N LEU A 47 15.09 8.39 -21.02
CA LEU A 47 14.34 9.27 -20.13
C LEU A 47 14.19 8.65 -18.73
N HIS A 48 14.02 7.33 -18.65
CA HIS A 48 13.82 6.60 -17.40
C HIS A 48 15.13 6.18 -16.74
N ALA A 49 16.10 5.68 -17.53
CA ALA A 49 17.34 5.11 -17.04
C ALA A 49 18.10 5.99 -16.01
N PRO A 50 18.29 7.31 -16.24
CA PRO A 50 19.01 8.14 -15.26
C PRO A 50 18.28 8.27 -13.93
N LEU A 51 16.94 8.31 -13.93
CA LEU A 51 16.14 8.36 -12.72
C LEU A 51 16.19 7.03 -11.98
N ILE A 52 16.05 5.90 -12.69
CA ILE A 52 16.16 4.56 -12.11
C ILE A 52 17.52 4.37 -11.42
N ASP A 53 18.61 4.78 -12.07
CA ASP A 53 19.96 4.71 -11.49
C ASP A 53 20.07 5.55 -10.20
N ALA A 54 19.60 6.79 -10.23
CA ALA A 54 19.65 7.69 -9.08
C ALA A 54 18.81 7.15 -7.90
N ILE A 55 17.61 6.62 -8.16
CA ILE A 55 16.76 6.01 -7.14
C ILE A 55 17.46 4.81 -6.52
N ASN A 56 17.97 3.88 -7.33
CA ASN A 56 18.61 2.66 -6.83
C ASN A 56 19.87 2.94 -6.00
N ARG A 57 20.66 3.95 -6.40
CA ARG A 57 21.81 4.39 -5.62
C ARG A 57 21.39 5.01 -4.28
N LEU A 58 20.47 5.97 -4.28
CA LEU A 58 20.01 6.61 -3.05
C LEU A 58 19.36 5.61 -2.11
N LYS A 59 18.60 4.66 -2.66
CA LYS A 59 17.99 3.56 -1.91
C LYS A 59 19.03 2.74 -1.13
N ALA A 60 20.13 2.36 -1.79
CA ALA A 60 21.24 1.66 -1.13
C ALA A 60 21.93 2.53 -0.07
N GLU A 61 22.21 3.80 -0.38
CA GLU A 61 22.85 4.76 0.54
C GLU A 61 22.01 5.00 1.81
N ARG A 62 20.68 4.90 1.71
CA ARG A 62 19.73 5.12 2.81
C ARG A 62 19.29 3.87 3.54
N ASN A 63 19.82 2.69 3.18
CA ASN A 63 19.29 1.41 3.65
C ASN A 63 17.75 1.37 3.52
N ALA A 64 17.26 1.71 2.33
CA ALA A 64 15.84 1.80 2.05
C ALA A 64 15.35 0.61 1.21
N VAL A 65 14.08 0.27 1.36
CA VAL A 65 13.37 -0.68 0.50
C VAL A 65 12.18 0.02 -0.16
N ILE A 66 11.94 -0.26 -1.44
CA ILE A 66 10.76 0.23 -2.17
C ILE A 66 9.74 -0.89 -2.32
N LEU A 67 8.57 -0.70 -1.72
CA LEU A 67 7.42 -1.60 -1.82
C LEU A 67 6.50 -1.12 -2.95
N ALA A 68 6.48 -1.82 -4.08
CA ALA A 68 5.74 -1.41 -5.26
C ALA A 68 4.48 -2.26 -5.48
N HIS A 69 3.31 -1.59 -5.43
CA HIS A 69 2.03 -2.24 -5.70
C HIS A 69 1.90 -2.63 -7.18
N ASN A 70 1.11 -3.67 -7.47
CA ASN A 70 0.83 -4.15 -8.83
C ASN A 70 0.28 -3.11 -9.82
N TYR A 71 -0.20 -1.97 -9.34
CA TYR A 71 -0.72 -0.87 -10.17
C TYR A 71 0.28 0.26 -10.40
N MET A 72 1.51 0.12 -9.91
CA MET A 72 2.56 1.08 -10.22
C MET A 72 2.94 1.01 -11.70
N THR A 73 3.45 2.13 -12.23
CA THR A 73 3.94 2.17 -13.61
C THR A 73 5.07 1.17 -13.82
N PRO A 74 5.23 0.62 -15.03
CA PRO A 74 6.17 -0.47 -15.29
C PRO A 74 7.60 -0.18 -14.83
N GLU A 75 8.09 1.04 -15.04
CA GLU A 75 9.43 1.46 -14.63
C GLU A 75 9.61 1.48 -13.10
N ILE A 76 8.55 1.79 -12.35
CA ILE A 76 8.59 1.72 -10.88
C ILE A 76 8.56 0.26 -10.43
N PHE A 77 7.60 -0.49 -10.97
CA PHE A 77 7.33 -1.87 -10.58
C PHE A 77 8.51 -2.80 -10.90
N ASN A 78 9.09 -2.70 -12.10
CA ASN A 78 10.12 -3.62 -12.57
C ASN A 78 11.56 -3.16 -12.25
N CYS A 79 11.84 -1.86 -12.16
CA CYS A 79 13.23 -1.39 -12.12
C CYS A 79 13.71 -0.82 -10.77
N VAL A 80 12.80 -0.37 -9.89
CA VAL A 80 13.18 0.19 -8.58
C VAL A 80 12.48 -0.46 -7.39
N GLY A 81 11.33 -1.12 -7.61
CA GLY A 81 10.65 -1.90 -6.57
C GLY A 81 11.46 -3.14 -6.16
N ASP A 82 11.90 -3.21 -4.91
CA ASP A 82 12.60 -4.40 -4.38
C ASP A 82 11.63 -5.52 -4.03
N ALA A 83 10.43 -5.13 -3.61
CA ALA A 83 9.35 -6.02 -3.24
C ALA A 83 8.08 -5.60 -3.95
N THR A 84 7.52 -6.51 -4.73
CA THR A 84 6.35 -6.28 -5.58
C THR A 84 5.20 -7.22 -5.22
N GLY A 85 3.98 -6.72 -5.28
CA GLY A 85 2.79 -7.55 -5.05
C GLY A 85 1.52 -6.80 -4.68
N ASP A 86 0.57 -7.57 -4.17
CA ASP A 86 -0.69 -7.08 -3.61
C ASP A 86 -0.51 -6.46 -2.22
N SER A 87 -1.60 -5.94 -1.67
CA SER A 87 -1.59 -5.26 -0.37
C SER A 87 -1.19 -6.17 0.81
N LEU A 88 -1.54 -7.47 0.79
CA LEU A 88 -1.22 -8.37 1.88
C LEU A 88 0.28 -8.69 1.89
N LYS A 89 0.81 -9.08 0.72
CA LYS A 89 2.22 -9.41 0.56
C LYS A 89 3.10 -8.23 0.93
N LEU A 90 2.77 -7.02 0.47
CA LEU A 90 3.56 -5.83 0.79
C LEU A 90 3.49 -5.47 2.28
N ALA A 91 2.35 -5.66 2.94
CA ALA A 91 2.22 -5.46 4.38
C ALA A 91 3.12 -6.42 5.19
N GLN A 92 3.17 -7.70 4.80
CA GLN A 92 4.07 -8.70 5.41
C GLN A 92 5.54 -8.34 5.19
N LEU A 93 5.91 -8.00 3.96
CA LEU A 93 7.28 -7.60 3.60
C LEU A 93 7.73 -6.33 4.33
N ALA A 94 6.84 -5.37 4.57
CA ALA A 94 7.15 -4.19 5.38
C ALA A 94 7.61 -4.58 6.79
N ALA A 95 6.89 -5.51 7.43
CA ALA A 95 7.21 -5.98 8.78
C ALA A 95 8.55 -6.74 8.82
N GLU A 96 8.80 -7.59 7.81
CA GLU A 96 9.97 -8.46 7.72
C GLU A 96 11.23 -7.76 7.19
N ALA A 97 11.11 -6.60 6.55
CA ALA A 97 12.26 -5.91 5.97
C ALA A 97 13.29 -5.49 7.03
N ASP A 98 14.57 -5.75 6.76
CA ASP A 98 15.70 -5.29 7.57
C ASP A 98 16.08 -3.81 7.31
N ALA A 99 15.46 -3.17 6.32
CA ALA A 99 15.69 -1.79 5.93
C ALA A 99 15.19 -0.79 7.01
N ASP A 100 15.93 0.30 7.22
CA ASP A 100 15.55 1.38 8.15
C ASP A 100 14.45 2.28 7.57
N VAL A 101 14.39 2.37 6.24
CA VAL A 101 13.46 3.21 5.49
C VAL A 101 12.63 2.36 4.54
N ILE A 102 11.32 2.57 4.56
CA ILE A 102 10.38 1.97 3.62
C ILE A 102 9.79 3.09 2.76
N VAL A 103 9.90 2.98 1.44
CA VAL A 103 9.19 3.84 0.50
C VAL A 103 8.02 3.06 -0.07
N GLN A 104 6.81 3.49 0.26
CA GLN A 104 5.59 2.89 -0.25
C GLN A 104 5.25 3.49 -1.62
N ALA A 105 5.57 2.75 -2.69
CA ALA A 105 5.08 3.03 -4.03
C ALA A 105 3.66 2.43 -4.18
N GLY A 106 2.68 3.19 -3.70
CA GLY A 106 1.27 2.84 -3.67
C GLY A 106 0.43 3.99 -3.13
N VAL A 107 -0.67 3.66 -2.45
CA VAL A 107 -1.61 4.65 -1.92
C VAL A 107 -1.48 4.84 -0.41
N HIS A 108 -2.04 5.93 0.11
CA HIS A 108 -1.85 6.42 1.48
C HIS A 108 -2.11 5.36 2.56
N PHE A 109 -3.23 4.62 2.47
CA PHE A 109 -3.56 3.60 3.48
C PHE A 109 -2.54 2.45 3.53
N MET A 110 -1.87 2.16 2.41
CA MET A 110 -0.82 1.13 2.38
C MET A 110 0.40 1.61 3.15
N ALA A 111 0.76 2.89 3.00
CA ALA A 111 1.85 3.50 3.75
C ALA A 111 1.53 3.54 5.25
N GLU A 112 0.28 3.88 5.62
CA GLU A 112 -0.20 3.77 7.00
C GLU A 112 -0.08 2.34 7.53
N THR A 113 -0.47 1.35 6.72
CA THR A 113 -0.39 -0.08 7.10
C THR A 113 1.06 -0.52 7.31
N ALA A 114 1.98 -0.13 6.42
CA ALA A 114 3.41 -0.37 6.59
C ALA A 114 3.93 0.27 7.88
N LYS A 115 3.50 1.50 8.20
CA LYS A 115 3.90 2.18 9.44
C LYS A 115 3.32 1.54 10.69
N ILE A 116 2.09 1.04 10.65
CA ILE A 116 1.47 0.29 11.76
C ILE A 116 2.27 -0.99 12.04
N LEU A 117 2.69 -1.71 11.00
CA LEU A 117 3.43 -2.97 11.12
C LEU A 117 4.92 -2.77 11.39
N SER A 118 5.45 -1.59 11.09
CA SER A 118 6.85 -1.21 11.33
C SER A 118 6.95 0.12 12.08
N PRO A 119 6.52 0.17 13.36
CA PRO A 119 6.39 1.41 14.11
C PRO A 119 7.73 2.14 14.29
N GLU A 120 8.85 1.41 14.35
CA GLU A 120 10.18 2.00 14.53
C GLU A 120 10.84 2.46 13.22
N LYS A 121 10.35 2.00 12.05
CA LYS A 121 10.95 2.33 10.75
C LYS A 121 10.43 3.66 10.22
N THR A 122 11.22 4.32 9.38
CA THR A 122 10.75 5.49 8.63
C THR A 122 9.93 5.01 7.43
N VAL A 123 8.68 5.45 7.30
CA VAL A 123 7.83 5.13 6.14
C VAL A 123 7.55 6.40 5.37
N LEU A 124 7.86 6.39 4.07
CA LEU A 124 7.69 7.51 3.15
C LEU A 124 6.68 7.12 2.07
N ILE A 125 5.89 8.10 1.63
CA ILE A 125 5.04 8.01 0.44
C ILE A 125 5.41 9.15 -0.51
N PRO A 126 5.67 8.89 -1.81
CA PRO A 126 6.11 9.93 -2.74
C PRO A 126 5.11 11.08 -2.96
N ASP A 127 3.80 10.81 -2.89
CA ASP A 127 2.74 11.84 -2.97
C ASP A 127 1.65 11.55 -1.93
N LEU A 128 1.44 12.47 -0.99
CA LEU A 128 0.40 12.36 0.03
C LEU A 128 -1.03 12.35 -0.55
N ARG A 129 -1.20 12.80 -1.80
CA ARG A 129 -2.49 12.80 -2.50
C ARG A 129 -2.78 11.46 -3.19
N ALA A 130 -1.88 10.49 -3.15
CA ALA A 130 -2.12 9.14 -3.67
C ALA A 130 -3.19 8.43 -2.82
N GLY A 131 -4.46 8.70 -3.11
CA GLY A 131 -5.62 8.24 -2.36
C GLY A 131 -6.26 6.96 -2.93
N CYS A 132 -7.33 6.53 -2.29
CA CYS A 132 -8.17 5.41 -2.74
C CYS A 132 -9.64 5.78 -2.51
N SER A 133 -10.46 5.74 -3.57
CA SER A 133 -11.90 6.08 -3.49
C SER A 133 -12.62 5.24 -2.44
N LEU A 134 -12.28 3.95 -2.37
CA LEU A 134 -12.85 3.00 -1.44
C LEU A 134 -12.45 3.32 0.01
N ALA A 135 -11.17 3.61 0.28
CA ALA A 135 -10.72 3.99 1.61
C ALA A 135 -11.34 5.31 2.08
N ALA A 136 -11.58 6.24 1.15
CA ALA A 136 -12.23 7.53 1.43
C ALA A 136 -13.75 7.40 1.66
N SER A 137 -14.36 6.25 1.35
CA SER A 137 -15.81 6.07 1.45
C SER A 137 -16.31 5.93 2.89
N ILE A 138 -15.42 5.68 3.86
CA ILE A 138 -15.76 5.48 5.27
C ILE A 138 -14.74 6.16 6.19
N THR A 139 -15.19 6.66 7.34
CA THR A 139 -14.33 7.26 8.38
C THR A 139 -14.38 6.48 9.69
N GLY A 140 -13.43 6.70 10.59
CA GLY A 140 -13.48 6.08 11.93
C GLY A 140 -14.74 6.49 12.70
N ALA A 141 -15.24 7.72 12.49
CA ALA A 141 -16.50 8.17 13.07
C ALA A 141 -17.71 7.38 12.56
N ASP A 142 -17.70 6.94 11.31
CA ASP A 142 -18.75 6.08 10.77
C ASP A 142 -18.70 4.68 11.40
N VAL A 143 -17.50 4.11 11.59
CA VAL A 143 -17.33 2.82 12.28
C VAL A 143 -17.82 2.90 13.73
N ARG A 144 -17.56 4.01 14.43
CA ARG A 144 -18.10 4.23 15.79
C ARG A 144 -19.63 4.23 15.80
N ARG A 145 -20.29 4.87 14.83
CA ARG A 145 -21.77 4.84 14.70
C ARG A 145 -22.28 3.44 14.37
N ILE A 146 -21.56 2.69 13.53
CA ILE A 146 -21.89 1.28 13.24
C ILE A 146 -21.82 0.46 14.53
N ARG A 147 -20.77 0.65 15.34
CA ARG A 147 -20.61 -0.04 16.64
C ARG A 147 -21.75 0.29 17.61
N GLU A 148 -22.18 1.55 17.68
CA GLU A 148 -23.32 1.96 18.51
C GLU A 148 -24.63 1.28 18.08
N ALA A 149 -24.85 1.12 16.77
CA ALA A 149 -26.04 0.47 16.23
C ALA A 149 -26.00 -1.07 16.35
N TYR A 150 -24.80 -1.66 16.35
CA TYR A 150 -24.57 -3.10 16.35
C TYR A 150 -23.48 -3.51 17.38
N PRO A 151 -23.73 -3.32 18.69
CA PRO A 151 -22.70 -3.49 19.72
C PRO A 151 -22.13 -4.91 19.82
N ASP A 152 -22.96 -5.92 19.53
CA ASP A 152 -22.60 -7.34 19.65
C ASP A 152 -22.23 -7.99 18.30
N THR A 153 -22.01 -7.19 17.24
CA THR A 153 -21.65 -7.69 15.91
C THR A 153 -20.18 -7.39 15.59
N PRO A 154 -19.37 -8.39 15.21
CA PRO A 154 -17.99 -8.15 14.81
C PRO A 154 -17.90 -7.35 13.51
N ILE A 155 -16.95 -6.42 13.46
CA ILE A 155 -16.62 -5.58 12.31
C ILE A 155 -15.30 -6.08 11.70
N VAL A 156 -15.42 -6.68 10.52
CA VAL A 156 -14.31 -7.12 9.65
C VAL A 156 -14.06 -6.04 8.60
N THR A 157 -12.84 -5.54 8.55
CA THR A 157 -12.50 -4.37 7.75
C THR A 157 -11.48 -4.72 6.67
N TYR A 158 -11.80 -4.46 5.41
CA TYR A 158 -10.84 -4.60 4.34
C TYR A 158 -9.68 -3.60 4.54
N VAL A 159 -8.44 -4.06 4.31
CA VAL A 159 -7.22 -3.23 4.48
C VAL A 159 -7.23 -1.92 3.70
N ASN A 160 -8.06 -1.81 2.66
CA ASN A 160 -8.29 -0.61 1.85
C ASN A 160 -9.11 0.46 2.61
N THR A 161 -8.63 0.84 3.78
CA THR A 161 -9.25 1.80 4.73
C THR A 161 -8.17 2.57 5.48
N SER A 162 -8.49 3.74 6.02
CA SER A 162 -7.51 4.51 6.80
C SER A 162 -7.11 3.82 8.12
N ALA A 163 -5.99 4.23 8.70
CA ALA A 163 -5.58 3.81 10.04
C ALA A 163 -6.65 4.10 11.12
N GLU A 164 -7.37 5.22 11.02
CA GLU A 164 -8.45 5.56 11.96
C GLU A 164 -9.59 4.53 11.88
N VAL A 165 -9.99 4.13 10.67
CA VAL A 165 -11.02 3.09 10.46
C VAL A 165 -10.55 1.75 11.03
N LYS A 166 -9.29 1.38 10.80
CA LYS A 166 -8.70 0.16 11.36
C LYS A 166 -8.72 0.14 12.89
N ALA A 167 -8.46 1.28 13.53
CA ALA A 167 -8.44 1.39 14.99
C ALA A 167 -9.81 1.14 15.65
N GLU A 168 -10.91 1.37 14.93
CA GLU A 168 -12.28 1.16 15.42
C GLU A 168 -12.86 -0.23 15.06
N SER A 169 -12.09 -1.01 14.29
CA SER A 169 -12.50 -2.33 13.76
C SER A 169 -12.01 -3.47 14.65
N ASP A 170 -12.65 -4.65 14.56
CA ASP A 170 -12.21 -5.81 15.35
C ASP A 170 -11.05 -6.55 14.69
N ILE A 171 -11.06 -6.63 13.36
CA ILE A 171 -10.00 -7.28 12.59
C ILE A 171 -9.94 -6.75 11.16
N CYS A 172 -8.73 -6.74 10.58
CA CYS A 172 -8.55 -6.45 9.16
C CYS A 172 -8.54 -7.74 8.33
N CYS A 173 -9.00 -7.66 7.07
CA CYS A 173 -8.87 -8.73 6.08
C CYS A 173 -8.35 -8.18 4.74
N THR A 174 -7.97 -9.08 3.84
CA THR A 174 -7.70 -8.81 2.43
C THR A 174 -8.66 -9.60 1.55
N SER A 175 -8.76 -9.27 0.26
CA SER A 175 -9.57 -10.04 -0.68
C SER A 175 -9.19 -11.52 -0.72
N SER A 176 -7.92 -11.85 -0.48
CA SER A 176 -7.39 -13.22 -0.45
C SER A 176 -7.76 -14.04 0.79
N ASN A 177 -8.18 -13.41 1.91
CA ASN A 177 -8.50 -14.14 3.15
C ASN A 177 -9.86 -13.78 3.77
N ALA A 178 -10.66 -12.93 3.13
CA ALA A 178 -11.88 -12.37 3.71
C ALA A 178 -12.89 -13.43 4.19
N VAL A 179 -13.13 -14.50 3.41
CA VAL A 179 -14.04 -15.60 3.80
C VAL A 179 -13.58 -16.25 5.11
N GLN A 180 -12.29 -16.61 5.19
CA GLN A 180 -11.71 -17.25 6.37
C GLN A 180 -11.80 -16.35 7.60
N VAL A 181 -11.54 -15.05 7.44
CA VAL A 181 -11.63 -14.07 8.53
C VAL A 181 -13.07 -13.88 9.01
N VAL A 182 -14.04 -13.79 8.09
CA VAL A 182 -15.47 -13.66 8.42
C VAL A 182 -15.95 -14.88 9.22
N GLU A 183 -15.67 -16.09 8.76
CA GLU A 183 -16.05 -17.33 9.44
C GLU A 183 -15.40 -17.46 10.81
N ALA A 184 -14.11 -17.12 10.93
CA ALA A 184 -13.39 -17.14 12.19
C ALA A 184 -13.96 -16.13 13.19
N MET A 185 -14.34 -14.93 12.74
CA MET A 185 -14.94 -13.91 13.60
C MET A 185 -16.35 -14.28 14.04
N ALA A 186 -17.17 -14.81 13.13
CA ALA A 186 -18.50 -15.32 13.44
C ALA A 186 -18.44 -16.42 14.52
N ALA A 187 -17.55 -17.40 14.34
CA ALA A 187 -17.34 -18.47 15.32
C ALA A 187 -16.83 -17.93 16.66
N ARG A 188 -15.85 -17.01 16.65
CA ARG A 188 -15.27 -16.42 17.86
C ARG A 188 -16.28 -15.60 18.67
N TRP A 189 -17.18 -14.91 17.99
CA TRP A 189 -18.22 -14.08 18.61
C TRP A 189 -19.52 -14.84 18.88
N ASN A 190 -19.60 -16.10 18.48
CA ASN A 190 -20.84 -16.88 18.52
C ASN A 190 -22.02 -16.12 17.85
N SER A 191 -21.73 -15.52 16.68
CA SER A 191 -22.67 -14.72 15.90
C SER A 191 -22.91 -15.36 14.55
N ASP A 192 -24.15 -15.31 14.08
CA ASP A 192 -24.52 -15.69 12.70
C ASP A 192 -24.34 -14.52 11.71
N THR A 193 -23.94 -13.34 12.23
CA THR A 193 -23.87 -12.09 11.47
C THR A 193 -22.52 -11.40 11.69
N VAL A 194 -21.94 -10.88 10.61
CA VAL A 194 -20.71 -10.08 10.60
C VAL A 194 -20.95 -8.79 9.82
N ILE A 195 -20.37 -7.69 10.25
CA ILE A 195 -20.31 -6.45 9.47
C ILE A 195 -18.99 -6.44 8.69
N MET A 196 -19.07 -6.30 7.37
CA MET A 196 -17.90 -6.22 6.50
C MET A 196 -17.86 -4.88 5.78
N ILE A 197 -16.77 -4.14 5.96
CA ILE A 197 -16.58 -2.77 5.43
C ILE A 197 -15.25 -2.63 4.69
N PRO A 198 -15.07 -1.63 3.82
CA PRO A 198 -16.09 -0.73 3.29
C PRO A 198 -16.69 -1.20 1.96
N ASP A 199 -16.14 -2.27 1.36
CA ASP A 199 -16.44 -2.67 -0.01
C ASP A 199 -17.68 -3.58 -0.08
N GLU A 200 -18.75 -3.05 -0.66
CA GLU A 200 -20.01 -3.79 -0.78
C GLU A 200 -19.91 -4.99 -1.74
N TYR A 201 -19.04 -4.93 -2.76
CA TYR A 201 -18.90 -5.98 -3.74
C TYR A 201 -18.06 -7.13 -3.18
N LEU A 202 -16.99 -6.81 -2.45
CA LEU A 202 -16.25 -7.81 -1.72
C LEU A 202 -17.14 -8.49 -0.67
N ALA A 203 -17.94 -7.71 0.08
CA ALA A 203 -18.89 -8.26 1.06
C ALA A 203 -19.93 -9.18 0.41
N LYS A 204 -20.51 -8.79 -0.74
CA LYS A 204 -21.43 -9.64 -1.52
C LYS A 204 -20.75 -10.92 -2.00
N ASN A 205 -19.51 -10.83 -2.50
CA ASN A 205 -18.75 -11.99 -2.94
C ASN A 205 -18.47 -12.97 -1.79
N VAL A 206 -18.07 -12.45 -0.61
CA VAL A 206 -17.85 -13.27 0.58
C VAL A 206 -19.16 -13.91 1.05
N ALA A 207 -20.26 -13.16 1.07
CA ALA A 207 -21.58 -13.68 1.47
C ALA A 207 -22.08 -14.82 0.57
N SER A 208 -21.62 -14.90 -0.69
CA SER A 208 -21.95 -16.01 -1.58
C SER A 208 -21.17 -17.30 -1.30
N GLN A 209 -20.12 -17.23 -0.47
CA GLN A 209 -19.18 -18.32 -0.19
C GLN A 209 -19.28 -18.86 1.25
N THR A 210 -20.16 -18.30 2.08
CA THR A 210 -20.32 -18.69 3.48
C THR A 210 -21.78 -18.58 3.90
N ASP A 211 -22.17 -19.28 4.96
CA ASP A 211 -23.53 -19.22 5.52
C ASP A 211 -23.71 -18.05 6.50
N ILE A 212 -22.64 -17.32 6.81
CA ILE A 212 -22.67 -16.14 7.69
C ILE A 212 -23.38 -14.97 7.00
N ARG A 213 -24.34 -14.35 7.70
CA ARG A 213 -25.00 -13.15 7.23
C ARG A 213 -24.03 -11.96 7.26
N ILE A 214 -23.87 -11.28 6.13
CA ILE A 214 -22.99 -10.11 6.04
C ILE A 214 -23.80 -8.82 5.90
N LEU A 215 -23.61 -7.90 6.85
CA LEU A 215 -24.02 -6.51 6.74
C LEU A 215 -22.85 -5.72 6.16
N THR A 216 -23.09 -4.70 5.34
CA THR A 216 -22.00 -3.98 4.66
C THR A 216 -22.22 -2.49 4.55
N TRP A 217 -21.12 -1.77 4.35
CA TRP A 217 -21.09 -0.36 3.97
C TRP A 217 -21.17 -0.25 2.44
N GLN A 218 -21.84 0.77 1.93
CA GLN A 218 -22.03 0.98 0.49
C GLN A 218 -20.83 1.70 -0.15
N GLY A 219 -19.62 1.25 0.16
CA GLY A 219 -18.39 1.73 -0.46
C GLY A 219 -18.04 0.90 -1.69
N ALA A 220 -17.47 1.54 -2.70
CA ALA A 220 -17.04 0.90 -3.94
C ALA A 220 -15.72 1.48 -4.45
N CYS A 221 -14.92 0.65 -5.10
CA CYS A 221 -13.76 1.10 -5.87
C CYS A 221 -14.25 1.64 -7.21
N GLU A 222 -13.93 2.90 -7.55
CA GLU A 222 -14.43 3.51 -8.79
C GLU A 222 -13.86 2.89 -10.08
N VAL A 223 -12.79 2.11 -9.95
CA VAL A 223 -12.10 1.43 -11.06
C VAL A 223 -12.78 0.11 -11.43
N HIS A 224 -13.49 -0.53 -10.49
CA HIS A 224 -14.11 -1.85 -10.65
C HIS A 224 -15.63 -1.76 -10.59
#